data_AF-V5H2L8-F1
#
_entry.id   AF-V5H2L8-F1
#
_cell.length_a   1.000
_cell.length_b   1.000
_cell.length_c   1.000
_cell.angle_alpha   90.00
_cell.angle_beta   90.00
_cell.angle_gamma   90.00
#
_symmetry.space_group_name_H-M   'P 1'
#
loop_
_entity.id
_entity.type
_entity.pdbx_description
1 polymer ?
#
loop_
_entity_poly.entity_id
_entity_poly.type
_entity_poly.pdbx_seq_one_letter_code
_entity_poly.pdbx_strand_id
1 'polypeptide(L)'
;MARWTAPCGPEVATLLLLLLNRARADFSYAHDAEEYYTAIVNITYVSPATGLVVSEREELGKYSAGKVGSVSGVVVHVTSNNWTAHDACSPLDTANIPQEPWIALIQHGNCVESVKMRHAVNTNASGAVVYNNNPGNRLVKMRHKVFQIISVFISREKGEQIAGLVDNGTRVVMHVSVGSHRPFPYPNINRTSVLFVSISFIILMIISLAWLVFYYVQRFRYIHAKDLLARRLCSAAKKALDRIPVKILRLGDKEAEGEVECCAVCIEPFRLGEVVRLLPCKHTFHKSCVDPWLLEQRSCPMCKMDILKHYGLVVSCYYTGSQESVLHMEEVLQPHRPLP
;
A
#
# COMPACT_ATOMS: atom_id res chain seq x y z
N MET A 1 11.13 37.52 3.92
CA MET A 1 10.94 36.33 4.78
C MET A 1 9.58 35.72 4.43
N ALA A 2 9.55 34.67 3.62
CA ALA A 2 8.33 33.91 3.35
C ALA A 2 8.57 32.47 3.83
N ARG A 3 7.93 32.10 4.94
CA ARG A 3 7.95 30.74 5.48
C ARG A 3 7.06 29.88 4.59
N TRP A 4 7.65 28.88 3.95
CA TRP A 4 6.93 27.79 3.33
C TRP A 4 6.60 26.76 4.41
N THR A 5 5.36 26.74 4.86
CA THR A 5 4.82 25.61 5.64
C THR A 5 4.29 24.57 4.66
N ALA A 6 5.03 23.49 4.47
CA ALA A 6 4.54 22.31 3.75
C ALA A 6 3.34 21.71 4.50
N PRO A 7 2.27 21.25 3.81
CA PRO A 7 1.20 20.51 4.45
C PRO A 7 1.66 19.05 4.60
N CYS A 8 2.58 18.79 5.52
CA CYS A 8 2.81 17.43 6.03
C CYS A 8 1.86 17.24 7.22
N GLY A 9 0.58 17.02 6.91
CA GLY A 9 -0.42 16.70 7.93
C GLY A 9 -0.17 15.31 8.54
N PRO A 10 -0.40 15.13 9.85
CA PRO A 10 -0.30 13.84 10.54
C PRO A 10 -1.27 12.78 9.99
N GLU A 11 -2.23 13.17 9.15
CA GLU A 11 -3.24 12.29 8.56
C GLU A 11 -2.69 11.25 7.60
N VAL A 12 -1.65 11.57 6.83
CA VAL A 12 -1.06 10.60 5.88
C VAL A 12 -0.26 9.54 6.64
N ALA A 13 0.42 9.95 7.71
CA ALA A 13 1.19 9.06 8.58
C ALA A 13 0.27 8.15 9.41
N THR A 14 -0.87 8.67 9.92
CA THR A 14 -1.88 7.84 10.60
C THR A 14 -2.59 6.91 9.63
N LEU A 15 -2.90 7.33 8.40
CA LEU A 15 -3.47 6.43 7.40
C LEU A 15 -2.48 5.31 7.03
N LEU A 16 -1.19 5.62 6.88
CA LEU A 16 -0.15 4.62 6.60
C LEU A 16 0.04 3.66 7.79
N LEU A 17 0.03 4.17 9.03
CA LEU A 17 0.10 3.36 10.24
C LEU A 17 -1.14 2.49 10.43
N LEU A 18 -2.33 2.99 10.08
CA LEU A 18 -3.57 2.22 10.10
C LEU A 18 -3.57 1.15 9.01
N LEU A 19 -3.06 1.45 7.82
CA LEU A 19 -2.90 0.47 6.74
C LEU A 19 -1.83 -0.58 7.06
N LEU A 20 -0.72 -0.19 7.70
CA LEU A 20 0.31 -1.12 8.19
C LEU A 20 -0.19 -1.97 9.36
N ASN A 21 -0.97 -1.39 10.29
CA ASN A 21 -1.61 -2.15 11.37
C ASN A 21 -2.71 -3.06 10.85
N ARG A 22 -3.46 -2.66 9.82
CA ARG A 22 -4.46 -3.49 9.17
C ARG A 22 -3.81 -4.61 8.36
N ALA A 23 -2.73 -4.33 7.63
CA ALA A 23 -1.93 -5.34 6.94
C ALA A 23 -1.24 -6.29 7.93
N ARG A 24 -0.81 -5.81 9.10
CA ARG A 24 -0.27 -6.64 10.20
C ARG A 24 -1.37 -7.49 10.85
N ALA A 25 -2.57 -6.94 11.01
CA ALA A 25 -3.74 -7.66 11.49
C ALA A 25 -4.16 -8.75 10.48
N ASP A 26 -4.22 -8.43 9.20
CA ASP A 26 -4.52 -9.36 8.10
C ASP A 26 -3.42 -10.43 7.94
N PHE A 27 -2.15 -10.07 8.15
CA PHE A 27 -1.02 -11.02 8.17
C PHE A 27 -1.05 -11.91 9.42
N SER A 28 -1.45 -11.38 10.58
CA SER A 28 -1.66 -12.17 11.80
C SER A 28 -2.90 -13.07 11.70
N TYR A 29 -3.92 -12.66 10.94
CA TYR A 29 -5.13 -13.43 10.66
C TYR A 29 -4.87 -14.53 9.61
N ALA A 30 -3.97 -14.28 8.65
CA ALA A 30 -3.48 -15.27 7.70
C ALA A 30 -2.48 -16.28 8.30
N HIS A 31 -1.94 -16.00 9.49
CA HIS A 31 -1.05 -16.89 10.23
C HIS A 31 -1.78 -17.89 11.14
N ASP A 32 -3.11 -17.79 11.27
CA ASP A 32 -3.96 -18.81 11.92
C ASP A 32 -4.30 -19.96 10.95
N ALA A 33 -3.34 -20.33 10.08
CA ALA A 33 -3.34 -21.62 9.39
C ALA A 33 -2.97 -22.69 10.42
N GLU A 34 -3.93 -23.00 11.29
CA GLU A 34 -3.71 -23.79 12.49
C GLU A 34 -3.08 -25.15 12.16
N GLU A 35 -1.89 -25.42 12.70
CA GLU A 35 -1.32 -26.75 12.79
C GLU A 35 -2.39 -27.74 13.29
N TYR A 36 -2.53 -28.88 12.60
CA TYR A 36 -3.42 -29.94 13.03
C TYR A 36 -2.71 -31.28 13.05
N TYR A 37 -3.08 -32.09 14.03
CA TYR A 37 -2.68 -33.49 14.11
C TYR A 37 -3.74 -34.32 13.42
N THR A 38 -3.33 -35.22 12.53
CA THR A 38 -4.21 -36.28 12.05
C THR A 38 -4.41 -37.32 13.15
N ALA A 39 -5.51 -38.07 13.07
CA ALA A 39 -5.78 -39.17 13.96
C ALA A 39 -5.64 -40.49 13.23
N ILE A 40 -4.97 -41.45 13.88
CA ILE A 40 -4.99 -42.84 13.44
C ILE A 40 -6.09 -43.52 14.24
N VAL A 41 -7.11 -44.02 13.54
CA VAL A 41 -8.25 -44.71 14.10
C VAL A 41 -8.07 -46.19 13.81
N ASN A 42 -7.98 -46.99 14.87
CA ASN A 42 -7.97 -48.44 14.80
C ASN A 42 -9.28 -48.96 15.38
N ILE A 43 -10.06 -49.73 14.61
CA ILE A 43 -11.27 -50.39 15.07
C ILE A 43 -11.09 -51.90 15.06
N THR A 44 -11.62 -52.57 16.09
CA THR A 44 -11.65 -54.03 16.18
C THR A 44 -13.05 -54.49 16.53
N TYR A 45 -13.60 -55.41 15.75
CA TYR A 45 -14.94 -55.95 15.94
C TYR A 45 -15.04 -57.38 15.41
N VAL A 46 -16.05 -58.11 15.88
CA VAL A 46 -16.39 -59.44 15.34
C VAL A 46 -17.36 -59.22 14.19
N SER A 47 -16.98 -59.61 12.97
CA SER A 47 -17.83 -59.44 11.80
C SER A 47 -19.12 -60.25 11.94
N PRO A 48 -20.31 -59.63 11.82
CA PRO A 48 -21.57 -60.36 11.90
C PRO A 48 -21.77 -61.31 10.72
N ALA A 49 -21.10 -61.08 9.58
CA ALA A 49 -21.22 -61.91 8.38
C ALA A 49 -20.33 -63.17 8.42
N THR A 50 -19.15 -63.08 9.04
CA THR A 50 -18.15 -64.17 9.01
C THR A 50 -17.81 -64.74 10.39
N GLY A 51 -18.21 -64.08 11.47
CA GLY A 51 -17.83 -64.45 12.85
C GLY A 51 -16.34 -64.24 13.17
N LEU A 52 -15.55 -63.73 12.22
CA LEU A 52 -14.12 -63.49 12.40
C LEU A 52 -13.85 -62.12 13.03
N VAL A 53 -12.78 -62.03 13.82
CA VAL A 53 -12.29 -60.77 14.35
C VAL A 53 -11.64 -59.99 13.21
N VAL A 54 -12.16 -58.79 12.95
CA VAL A 54 -11.64 -57.84 11.97
C VAL A 54 -10.98 -56.69 12.73
N SER A 55 -9.77 -56.31 12.31
CA SER A 55 -9.05 -55.13 12.81
C SER A 55 -8.64 -54.25 11.64
N GLU A 56 -9.12 -53.01 11.65
CA GLU A 56 -8.84 -52.02 10.61
C GLU A 56 -8.14 -50.82 11.23
N ARG A 57 -6.94 -50.51 10.74
CA ARG A 57 -6.14 -49.37 11.19
C ARG A 57 -5.90 -48.41 10.04
N GLU A 58 -6.42 -47.20 10.17
CA GLU A 58 -6.35 -46.18 9.11
C GLU A 58 -6.08 -44.79 9.70
N GLU A 59 -5.29 -43.97 9.01
CA GLU A 59 -5.09 -42.55 9.35
C GLU A 59 -6.25 -41.72 8.79
N LEU A 60 -7.41 -41.86 9.41
CA LEU A 60 -8.62 -41.14 9.06
C LEU A 60 -9.04 -40.23 10.21
N GLY A 61 -8.97 -38.93 9.97
CA GLY A 61 -9.53 -37.92 10.86
C GLY A 61 -8.54 -36.88 11.36
N LYS A 62 -9.08 -35.89 12.06
CA LYS A 62 -8.34 -34.73 12.57
C LYS A 62 -8.69 -34.47 14.03
N TYR A 63 -7.69 -34.22 14.87
CA TYR A 63 -7.93 -33.76 16.23
C TYR A 63 -8.58 -32.38 16.23
N SER A 64 -9.56 -32.20 17.11
CA SER A 64 -10.15 -30.90 17.43
C SER A 64 -9.16 -29.99 18.18
N ALA A 65 -9.43 -28.69 18.27
CA ALA A 65 -8.63 -27.78 19.11
C ALA A 65 -8.86 -28.13 20.60
N GLY A 66 -8.00 -28.95 21.19
CA GLY A 66 -8.16 -29.44 22.55
C GLY A 66 -7.00 -30.34 22.96
N LYS A 67 -7.29 -31.36 23.78
CA LYS A 67 -6.30 -32.36 24.21
C LYS A 67 -5.94 -33.30 23.06
N VAL A 68 -4.67 -33.35 22.70
CA VAL A 68 -4.10 -34.30 21.74
C VAL A 68 -3.44 -35.44 22.51
N GLY A 69 -3.78 -36.68 22.19
CA GLY A 69 -3.29 -37.86 22.89
C GLY A 69 -4.02 -39.11 22.42
N SER A 70 -3.65 -40.27 22.96
CA SER A 70 -4.32 -41.54 22.64
C SER A 70 -5.48 -41.83 23.58
N VAL A 71 -6.55 -42.44 23.05
CA VAL A 71 -7.70 -42.93 23.82
C VAL A 71 -8.18 -44.25 23.24
N SER A 72 -8.67 -45.14 24.10
CA SER A 72 -9.30 -46.40 23.67
C SER A 72 -10.54 -46.68 24.50
N GLY A 73 -11.52 -47.33 23.88
CA GLY A 73 -12.75 -47.74 24.54
C GLY A 73 -13.73 -48.41 23.59
N VAL A 74 -14.81 -48.93 24.14
CA VAL A 74 -15.96 -49.42 23.37
C VAL A 74 -16.66 -48.26 22.69
N VAL A 75 -17.00 -48.41 21.42
CA VAL A 75 -17.73 -47.39 20.68
C VAL A 75 -19.20 -47.47 21.04
N VAL A 76 -19.76 -46.35 21.45
CA VAL A 76 -21.21 -46.19 21.65
C VAL A 76 -21.70 -45.17 20.65
N HIS A 77 -22.60 -45.60 19.76
CA HIS A 77 -23.32 -44.67 18.91
C HIS A 77 -24.34 -43.95 19.80
N VAL A 78 -24.05 -42.69 20.09
CA VAL A 78 -24.79 -41.98 21.12
C VAL A 78 -26.20 -41.65 20.63
N THR A 79 -27.13 -41.65 21.57
CA THR A 79 -28.51 -41.27 21.34
C THR A 79 -28.92 -40.17 22.31
N SER A 80 -29.88 -39.37 21.87
CA SER A 80 -30.47 -38.28 22.61
C SER A 80 -31.93 -38.10 22.18
N ASN A 81 -32.70 -37.37 22.98
CA ASN A 81 -34.14 -37.15 22.76
C ASN A 81 -34.91 -38.48 22.62
N ASN A 82 -34.76 -39.39 23.60
CA ASN A 82 -35.40 -40.71 23.59
C ASN A 82 -35.07 -41.50 22.32
N TRP A 83 -33.79 -41.71 22.02
CA TRP A 83 -33.32 -42.55 20.89
C TRP A 83 -33.61 -42.02 19.48
N THR A 84 -33.97 -40.74 19.33
CA THR A 84 -34.34 -40.17 18.02
C THR A 84 -33.22 -39.38 17.33
N ALA A 85 -32.22 -38.93 18.08
CA ALA A 85 -31.15 -38.07 17.56
C ALA A 85 -29.76 -38.57 17.98
N HIS A 86 -28.82 -38.55 17.03
CA HIS A 86 -27.42 -38.96 17.23
C HIS A 86 -26.44 -37.78 17.29
N ASP A 87 -26.95 -36.55 17.30
CA ASP A 87 -26.13 -35.35 17.20
C ASP A 87 -25.58 -34.84 18.53
N ALA A 88 -25.98 -35.42 19.66
CA ALA A 88 -25.61 -34.98 21.00
C ALA A 88 -25.90 -33.49 21.28
N CYS A 89 -26.89 -32.89 20.60
CA CYS A 89 -27.29 -31.51 20.87
C CYS A 89 -28.15 -31.39 22.13
N SER A 90 -28.83 -32.47 22.51
CA SER A 90 -29.48 -32.68 23.81
C SER A 90 -28.63 -33.59 24.70
N PRO A 91 -28.89 -33.64 26.03
CA PRO A 91 -28.27 -34.62 26.92
C PRO A 91 -28.39 -36.05 26.39
N LEU A 92 -27.34 -36.85 26.57
CA LEU A 92 -27.29 -38.22 26.05
C LEU A 92 -28.13 -39.17 26.91
N ASP A 93 -28.77 -40.12 26.25
CA ASP A 93 -29.50 -41.21 26.89
C ASP A 93 -28.50 -42.17 27.57
N THR A 94 -28.64 -42.39 28.88
CA THR A 94 -27.62 -43.11 29.68
C THR A 94 -27.80 -44.62 29.75
N ALA A 95 -28.90 -45.17 29.22
CA ALA A 95 -29.25 -46.58 29.44
C ALA A 95 -28.31 -47.58 28.76
N ASN A 96 -27.66 -47.21 27.65
CA ASN A 96 -26.75 -48.09 26.89
C ASN A 96 -25.27 -47.75 27.10
N ILE A 97 -24.94 -46.97 28.13
CA ILE A 97 -23.55 -46.58 28.42
C ILE A 97 -22.88 -47.70 29.23
N PRO A 98 -21.75 -48.27 28.77
CA PRO A 98 -21.06 -49.35 29.46
C PRO A 98 -20.26 -48.81 30.67
N GLN A 99 -19.93 -49.70 31.62
CA GLN A 99 -19.09 -49.36 32.77
C GLN A 99 -17.58 -49.31 32.46
N GLU A 100 -17.18 -49.90 31.33
CA GLU A 100 -15.81 -49.85 30.83
C GLU A 100 -15.53 -48.57 30.03
N PRO A 101 -14.25 -48.19 29.79
CA PRO A 101 -13.91 -47.03 28.98
C PRO A 101 -14.59 -47.07 27.61
N TRP A 102 -15.24 -45.97 27.24
CA TRP A 102 -16.03 -45.88 26.02
C TRP A 102 -15.78 -44.58 25.26
N ILE A 103 -16.03 -44.63 23.96
CA ILE A 103 -15.87 -43.52 23.02
C ILE A 103 -17.24 -43.18 22.44
N ALA A 104 -17.64 -41.93 22.58
CA ALA A 104 -18.88 -41.42 22.02
C ALA A 104 -18.73 -41.22 20.51
N LEU A 105 -19.46 -41.99 19.71
CA LEU A 105 -19.62 -41.75 18.27
C LEU A 105 -20.83 -40.84 18.05
N ILE A 106 -20.59 -39.65 17.50
CA ILE A 106 -21.57 -38.56 17.41
C ILE A 106 -21.73 -38.10 15.96
N GLN A 107 -22.97 -37.97 15.50
CA GLN A 107 -23.28 -37.39 14.21
C GLN A 107 -23.09 -35.87 14.23
N HIS A 108 -22.52 -35.31 13.16
CA HIS A 108 -22.52 -33.86 12.98
C HIS A 108 -23.97 -33.34 12.83
N GLY A 109 -24.31 -32.30 13.58
CA GLY A 109 -25.66 -31.72 13.64
C GLY A 109 -25.61 -30.23 13.88
N ASN A 110 -26.76 -29.59 14.11
CA ASN A 110 -26.90 -28.13 14.02
C ASN A 110 -26.52 -27.34 15.30
N CYS A 111 -25.91 -27.99 16.28
CA CYS A 111 -25.39 -27.32 17.48
C CYS A 111 -23.87 -27.20 17.44
N VAL A 112 -23.36 -26.23 18.21
CA VAL A 112 -21.92 -26.02 18.40
C VAL A 112 -21.29 -27.28 18.96
N GLU A 113 -20.12 -27.68 18.45
CA GLU A 113 -19.47 -28.92 18.86
C GLU A 113 -19.08 -28.92 20.35
N SER A 114 -18.96 -27.75 20.97
CA SER A 114 -18.69 -27.59 22.40
C SER A 114 -19.80 -28.16 23.27
N VAL A 115 -21.05 -28.08 22.79
CA VAL A 115 -22.21 -28.68 23.46
C VAL A 115 -22.11 -30.20 23.40
N LYS A 116 -21.77 -30.75 22.23
CA LYS A 116 -21.57 -32.20 22.02
C LYS A 116 -20.50 -32.75 22.97
N MET A 117 -19.35 -32.07 23.03
CA MET A 117 -18.23 -32.47 23.91
C MET A 117 -18.62 -32.40 25.38
N ARG A 118 -19.38 -31.39 25.80
CA ARG A 118 -19.88 -31.28 27.17
C ARG A 118 -20.79 -32.45 27.54
N HIS A 119 -21.71 -32.84 26.66
CA HIS A 119 -22.59 -33.98 26.93
C HIS A 119 -21.81 -35.31 27.01
N ALA A 120 -20.81 -35.52 26.14
CA ALA A 120 -19.94 -36.69 26.22
C ALA A 120 -19.12 -36.73 27.53
N VAL A 121 -18.58 -35.59 27.97
CA VAL A 121 -17.84 -35.49 29.24
C VAL A 121 -18.76 -35.74 30.43
N ASN A 122 -19.98 -35.19 30.42
CA ASN A 122 -20.95 -35.37 31.50
C ASN A 122 -21.40 -36.83 31.67
N THR A 123 -21.32 -37.63 30.61
CA THR A 123 -21.60 -39.08 30.65
C THR A 123 -20.35 -39.93 30.81
N ASN A 124 -19.22 -39.33 31.20
CA ASN A 124 -17.95 -40.01 31.48
C ASN A 124 -17.35 -40.76 30.27
N ALA A 125 -17.53 -40.22 29.06
CA ALA A 125 -16.85 -40.72 27.88
C ALA A 125 -15.33 -40.49 28.00
N SER A 126 -14.54 -41.48 27.58
CA SER A 126 -13.08 -41.36 27.53
C SER A 126 -12.62 -40.52 26.35
N GLY A 127 -13.37 -40.54 25.26
CA GLY A 127 -13.13 -39.80 24.02
C GLY A 127 -14.43 -39.55 23.25
N ALA A 128 -14.39 -38.63 22.29
CA ALA A 128 -15.49 -38.38 21.37
C ALA A 128 -15.02 -38.39 19.91
N VAL A 129 -15.78 -39.03 19.03
CA VAL A 129 -15.53 -39.09 17.60
C VAL A 129 -16.75 -38.55 16.88
N VAL A 130 -16.56 -37.44 16.16
CA VAL A 130 -17.63 -36.77 15.42
C VAL A 130 -17.48 -37.06 13.94
N TYR A 131 -18.49 -37.65 13.31
CA TYR A 131 -18.47 -37.91 11.87
C TYR A 131 -19.30 -36.89 11.11
N ASN A 132 -18.81 -36.46 9.95
CA ASN A 132 -19.44 -35.42 9.15
C ASN A 132 -20.77 -35.89 8.54
N ASN A 133 -21.71 -34.96 8.32
CA ASN A 133 -22.97 -35.20 7.62
C ASN A 133 -22.92 -34.69 6.14
N ASN A 134 -21.97 -33.81 5.81
CA ASN A 134 -21.81 -33.24 4.47
C ASN A 134 -20.86 -34.11 3.62
N PRO A 135 -21.15 -34.39 2.33
CA PRO A 135 -20.29 -35.23 1.47
C PRO A 135 -18.93 -34.60 1.12
N GLY A 136 -18.70 -33.33 1.49
CA GLY A 136 -17.39 -32.72 1.37
C GLY A 136 -16.41 -33.29 2.41
N ASN A 137 -15.28 -33.85 1.96
CA ASN A 137 -14.13 -34.28 2.78
C ASN A 137 -13.44 -33.14 3.58
N ARG A 138 -14.09 -31.97 3.69
CA ARG A 138 -13.60 -30.83 4.46
C ARG A 138 -13.95 -31.03 5.93
N LEU A 139 -13.08 -31.75 6.64
CA LEU A 139 -13.07 -31.80 8.10
C LEU A 139 -12.82 -30.38 8.64
N VAL A 140 -13.86 -29.77 9.21
CA VAL A 140 -13.81 -28.43 9.81
C VAL A 140 -13.29 -28.55 11.24
N LYS A 141 -12.27 -27.76 11.58
CA LYS A 141 -11.71 -27.72 12.93
C LYS A 141 -12.60 -26.89 13.86
N MET A 142 -12.86 -27.45 15.03
CA MET A 142 -13.58 -26.83 16.12
C MET A 142 -12.72 -25.72 16.77
N ARG A 143 -13.27 -24.52 16.98
CA ARG A 143 -12.55 -23.31 17.47
C ARG A 143 -12.45 -23.19 19.00
N HIS A 144 -12.71 -24.24 19.78
CA HIS A 144 -12.81 -24.11 21.23
C HIS A 144 -11.90 -25.07 22.01
N LYS A 145 -10.78 -24.52 22.54
CA LYS A 145 -9.81 -25.15 23.47
C LYS A 145 -10.37 -25.51 24.86
N VAL A 146 -11.68 -25.60 25.03
CA VAL A 146 -12.32 -25.56 26.37
C VAL A 146 -12.41 -26.94 27.03
N PHE A 147 -12.20 -28.04 26.30
CA PHE A 147 -12.48 -29.39 26.81
C PHE A 147 -11.21 -30.24 26.97
N GLN A 148 -11.16 -30.99 28.08
CA GLN A 148 -10.06 -31.89 28.42
C GLN A 148 -10.22 -33.32 27.85
N ILE A 149 -11.26 -33.58 27.06
CA ILE A 149 -11.48 -34.87 26.39
C ILE A 149 -10.81 -34.89 25.01
N ILE A 150 -10.33 -36.06 24.59
CA ILE A 150 -9.81 -36.27 23.24
C ILE A 150 -11.00 -36.30 22.26
N SER A 151 -10.96 -35.44 21.25
CA SER A 151 -12.01 -35.32 20.24
C SER A 151 -11.45 -35.32 18.82
N VAL A 152 -11.97 -36.20 17.97
CA VAL A 152 -11.52 -36.42 16.59
C VAL A 152 -12.69 -36.32 15.62
N PHE A 153 -12.47 -35.66 14.48
CA PHE A 153 -13.41 -35.63 13.37
C PHE A 153 -13.05 -36.65 12.30
N ILE A 154 -14.01 -37.45 11.86
CA ILE A 154 -13.85 -38.47 10.80
C ILE A 154 -14.79 -38.21 9.60
N SER A 155 -14.53 -38.90 8.48
CA SER A 155 -15.37 -38.79 7.28
C SER A 155 -16.76 -39.39 7.51
N ARG A 156 -17.73 -38.95 6.70
CA ARG A 156 -19.10 -39.45 6.74
C ARG A 156 -19.16 -40.97 6.50
N GLU A 157 -18.52 -41.42 5.43
CA GLU A 157 -18.52 -42.83 5.02
C GLU A 157 -18.04 -43.76 6.14
N LYS A 158 -16.92 -43.41 6.79
CA LYS A 158 -16.39 -44.21 7.90
C LYS A 158 -17.30 -44.12 9.14
N GLY A 159 -17.83 -42.94 9.43
CA GLY A 159 -18.76 -42.74 10.54
C GLY A 159 -20.02 -43.58 10.42
N GLU A 160 -20.67 -43.55 9.25
CA GLU A 160 -21.87 -44.35 8.95
C GLU A 160 -21.57 -45.85 8.98
N GLN A 161 -20.40 -46.29 8.49
CA GLN A 161 -19.97 -47.70 8.58
C GLN A 161 -19.88 -48.16 10.04
N ILE A 162 -19.24 -47.38 10.90
CA ILE A 162 -19.06 -47.74 12.32
C ILE A 162 -20.41 -47.68 13.06
N ALA A 163 -21.23 -46.66 12.79
CA ALA A 163 -22.57 -46.55 13.35
C ALA A 163 -23.43 -47.77 13.00
N GLY A 164 -23.44 -48.19 11.73
CA GLY A 164 -24.19 -49.37 11.30
C GLY A 164 -23.75 -50.67 11.97
N LEU A 165 -22.46 -50.84 12.28
CA LEU A 165 -21.98 -51.99 13.06
C LEU A 165 -22.52 -51.96 14.50
N VAL A 166 -22.39 -50.82 15.17
CA VAL A 166 -22.81 -50.64 16.57
C VAL A 166 -24.32 -50.76 16.71
N ASP A 167 -25.09 -50.15 15.82
CA ASP A 167 -26.56 -50.18 15.82
C ASP A 167 -27.11 -51.58 15.54
N ASN A 168 -26.37 -52.41 14.80
CA ASN A 168 -26.69 -53.83 14.59
C ASN A 168 -26.25 -54.72 15.77
N GLY A 169 -25.87 -54.14 16.90
CA GLY A 169 -25.46 -54.86 18.11
C GLY A 169 -24.03 -55.40 18.08
N THR A 170 -23.22 -55.02 17.09
CA THR A 170 -21.82 -55.45 17.02
C THR A 170 -20.99 -54.64 18.01
N ARG A 171 -20.28 -55.33 18.91
CA ARG A 171 -19.36 -54.67 19.84
C ARG A 171 -18.10 -54.22 19.11
N VAL A 172 -17.99 -52.91 18.88
CA VAL A 172 -16.81 -52.29 18.27
C VAL A 172 -15.92 -51.67 19.36
N VAL A 173 -14.64 -52.03 19.37
CA VAL A 173 -13.63 -51.37 20.20
C VAL A 173 -12.80 -50.45 19.30
N MET A 174 -12.58 -49.22 19.74
CA MET A 174 -11.80 -48.23 19.01
C MET A 174 -10.57 -47.81 19.81
N HIS A 175 -9.47 -47.62 19.11
CA HIS A 175 -8.24 -47.04 19.63
C HIS A 175 -7.81 -45.89 18.71
N VAL A 176 -7.82 -44.68 19.26
CA VAL A 176 -7.42 -43.45 18.59
C VAL A 176 -6.02 -43.10 19.07
N SER A 177 -5.09 -42.88 18.13
CA SER A 177 -3.74 -42.41 18.43
C SER A 177 -3.35 -41.20 17.58
N VAL A 178 -2.28 -40.51 18.01
CA VAL A 178 -1.79 -39.31 17.32
C VAL A 178 -1.11 -39.74 16.02
N GLY A 179 -1.56 -39.17 14.91
CA GLY A 179 -0.98 -39.37 13.59
C GLY A 179 0.07 -38.31 13.25
N SER A 180 0.21 -38.07 11.95
CA SER A 180 1.12 -37.08 11.40
C SER A 180 0.73 -35.65 11.82
N HIS A 181 1.71 -34.87 12.28
CA HIS A 181 1.58 -33.41 12.34
C HIS A 181 1.65 -32.88 10.91
N ARG A 182 0.54 -32.34 10.40
CA ARG A 182 0.50 -31.74 9.07
C ARG A 182 0.42 -30.22 9.23
N PRO A 183 1.49 -29.47 8.96
CA PRO A 183 1.32 -28.06 8.63
C PRO A 183 0.44 -27.99 7.37
N PHE A 184 -0.58 -27.13 7.39
CA PHE A 184 -1.54 -27.01 6.31
C PHE A 184 -0.82 -26.91 4.94
N PRO A 185 -1.26 -27.63 3.90
CA PRO A 185 -0.99 -27.20 2.55
C PRO A 185 -1.81 -25.91 2.38
N TYR A 186 -1.15 -24.77 2.44
CA TYR A 186 -1.69 -23.58 1.77
C TYR A 186 -2.12 -24.04 0.36
N PRO A 187 -3.28 -23.62 -0.18
CA PRO A 187 -3.47 -23.73 -1.64
C PRO A 187 -2.20 -23.18 -2.25
N ASN A 188 -1.55 -23.92 -3.16
CA ASN A 188 -0.20 -23.65 -3.65
C ASN A 188 -0.07 -22.24 -4.28
N ILE A 189 -0.11 -21.20 -3.46
CA ILE A 189 0.34 -19.88 -3.80
C ILE A 189 1.84 -20.06 -3.76
N ASN A 190 2.41 -20.31 -4.94
CA ASN A 190 3.82 -20.56 -5.11
C ASN A 190 4.58 -19.47 -4.34
N ARG A 191 5.33 -19.83 -3.29
CA ARG A 191 6.04 -18.83 -2.48
C ARG A 191 6.92 -17.93 -3.37
N THR A 192 7.40 -18.50 -4.48
CA THR A 192 8.11 -17.80 -5.55
C THR A 192 7.28 -16.71 -6.23
N SER A 193 5.96 -16.90 -6.43
CA SER A 193 5.10 -15.88 -7.04
C SER A 193 4.85 -14.69 -6.10
N VAL A 194 4.66 -14.93 -4.81
CA VAL A 194 4.50 -13.86 -3.81
C VAL A 194 5.77 -13.03 -3.68
N LEU A 195 6.91 -13.71 -3.59
CA LEU A 195 8.21 -13.04 -3.56
C LEU A 195 8.45 -12.23 -4.84
N PHE A 196 8.16 -12.81 -6.01
CA PHE A 196 8.30 -12.11 -7.30
C PHE A 196 7.44 -10.84 -7.38
N VAL A 197 6.17 -10.90 -6.95
CA VAL A 197 5.27 -9.74 -6.94
C VAL A 197 5.78 -8.66 -5.99
N SER A 198 6.21 -9.05 -4.78
CA SER A 198 6.72 -8.10 -3.79
C SER A 198 8.02 -7.40 -4.25
N ILE A 199 8.96 -8.15 -4.83
CA ILE A 199 10.23 -7.60 -5.34
C ILE A 199 9.95 -6.64 -6.51
N SER A 200 9.04 -7.01 -7.40
CA SER A 200 8.65 -6.17 -8.54
C SER A 200 8.07 -4.83 -8.08
N PHE A 201 7.21 -4.84 -7.04
CA PHE A 201 6.65 -3.63 -6.48
C PHE A 201 7.72 -2.71 -5.85
N ILE A 202 8.68 -3.29 -5.11
CA ILE A 202 9.77 -2.53 -4.49
C ILE A 202 10.66 -1.89 -5.56
N ILE A 203 10.99 -2.61 -6.64
CA ILE A 203 11.81 -2.07 -7.74
C ILE A 203 11.11 -0.89 -8.41
N LEU A 204 9.81 -1.01 -8.71
CA LEU A 204 9.03 0.07 -9.31
C LEU A 204 8.96 1.32 -8.40
N MET A 205 8.82 1.11 -7.09
CA MET A 205 8.82 2.20 -6.12
C MET A 205 10.17 2.94 -6.10
N ILE A 206 11.29 2.20 -6.11
CA ILE A 206 12.64 2.80 -6.13
C ILE A 206 12.86 3.59 -7.42
N ILE A 207 12.47 3.04 -8.58
CA ILE A 207 12.58 3.73 -9.86
C ILE A 207 11.76 5.04 -9.83
N SER A 208 10.52 4.99 -9.37
CA SER A 208 9.66 6.18 -9.27
C SER A 208 10.26 7.26 -8.36
N LEU A 209 10.79 6.89 -7.19
CA LEU A 209 11.45 7.83 -6.30
C LEU A 209 12.71 8.45 -6.92
N ALA A 210 13.54 7.65 -7.58
CA ALA A 210 14.76 8.14 -8.23
C ALA A 210 14.42 9.16 -9.33
N TRP A 211 13.39 8.89 -10.15
CA TRP A 211 12.89 9.83 -11.16
C TRP A 211 12.36 11.11 -10.55
N LEU A 212 11.62 11.03 -9.44
CA LEU A 212 11.10 12.19 -8.73
C LEU A 212 12.24 13.04 -8.17
N VAL A 213 13.22 12.44 -7.51
CA VAL A 213 14.41 13.15 -6.99
C VAL A 213 15.16 13.82 -8.14
N PHE A 214 15.39 13.11 -9.23
CA PHE A 214 16.06 13.67 -10.41
C PHE A 214 15.28 14.85 -11.00
N TYR A 215 13.96 14.72 -11.16
CA TYR A 215 13.08 15.80 -11.61
C TYR A 215 13.19 17.04 -10.71
N TYR A 216 13.14 16.87 -9.39
CA TYR A 216 13.26 17.98 -8.45
C TYR A 216 14.65 18.62 -8.47
N VAL A 217 15.72 17.83 -8.54
CA VAL A 217 17.09 18.34 -8.65
C VAL A 217 17.27 19.14 -9.94
N GLN A 218 16.80 18.61 -11.07
CA GLN A 218 16.84 19.32 -12.35
C GLN A 218 16.03 20.62 -12.31
N ARG A 219 14.80 20.56 -11.77
CA ARG A 219 13.93 21.73 -11.63
C ARG A 219 14.58 22.80 -10.76
N PHE A 220 15.19 22.40 -9.64
CA PHE A 220 15.89 23.31 -8.74
C PHE A 220 17.10 23.95 -9.45
N ARG A 221 17.94 23.15 -10.12
CA ARG A 221 19.06 23.67 -10.92
C ARG A 221 18.59 24.63 -12.02
N TYR A 222 17.48 24.32 -12.68
CA TYR A 222 16.91 25.17 -13.73
C TYR A 222 16.41 26.51 -13.20
N ILE A 223 15.67 26.51 -12.08
CA ILE A 223 15.19 27.75 -11.43
C ILE A 223 16.40 28.59 -10.99
N HIS A 224 17.40 27.98 -10.34
CA HIS A 224 18.61 28.69 -9.92
C HIS A 224 19.41 29.29 -11.09
N ALA A 225 19.55 28.55 -12.19
CA ALA A 225 20.22 29.04 -13.39
C ALA A 225 19.48 30.24 -14.01
N LYS A 226 18.14 30.17 -14.05
CA LYS A 226 17.29 31.27 -14.53
C LYS A 226 17.41 32.52 -13.64
N ASP A 227 17.39 32.35 -12.33
CA ASP A 227 17.52 33.47 -11.38
C ASP A 227 18.88 34.18 -11.53
N LEU A 228 19.96 33.42 -11.71
CA LEU A 228 21.28 33.99 -11.91
C LEU A 228 21.36 34.78 -13.23
N LEU A 229 20.81 34.23 -14.31
CA LEU A 229 20.74 34.91 -15.60
C LEU A 229 19.90 36.19 -15.53
N ALA A 230 18.73 36.14 -14.88
CA ALA A 230 17.88 37.30 -14.68
C ALA A 230 18.62 38.42 -13.91
N ARG A 231 19.31 38.08 -12.81
CA ARG A 231 20.13 39.06 -12.05
C ARG A 231 21.25 39.66 -12.89
N ARG A 232 21.94 38.84 -13.69
CA ARG A 232 23.01 39.30 -14.59
C ARG A 232 22.49 40.24 -15.68
N LEU A 233 21.34 39.91 -16.28
CA LEU A 233 20.69 40.75 -17.29
C LEU A 233 20.20 42.08 -16.70
N CYS A 234 19.59 42.07 -15.51
CA CYS A 234 19.21 43.29 -14.81
C CYS A 234 20.43 44.18 -14.51
N SER A 235 21.57 43.58 -14.10
CA SER A 235 22.82 44.31 -13.89
C SER A 235 23.35 44.95 -15.18
N ALA A 236 23.31 44.23 -16.31
CA ALA A 236 23.67 44.76 -17.62
C ALA A 236 22.72 45.89 -18.08
N ALA A 237 21.41 45.74 -17.87
CA ALA A 237 20.41 46.77 -18.16
C ALA A 237 20.65 48.04 -17.36
N LYS A 238 20.99 47.91 -16.08
CA LYS A 238 21.35 49.06 -15.22
C LYS A 238 22.58 49.79 -15.78
N LYS A 239 23.63 49.06 -16.17
CA LYS A 239 24.83 49.65 -16.80
C LYS A 239 24.50 50.37 -18.13
N ALA A 240 23.60 49.84 -18.95
CA ALA A 240 23.14 50.53 -20.16
C ALA A 240 22.35 51.81 -19.83
N LEU A 241 21.46 51.75 -18.85
CA LEU A 241 20.68 52.90 -18.39
C LEU A 241 21.58 54.04 -17.89
N ASP A 242 22.70 53.75 -17.25
CA ASP A 242 23.65 54.78 -16.83
C ASP A 242 24.32 55.50 -18.02
N ARG A 243 24.37 54.88 -19.21
CA ARG A 243 24.97 55.44 -20.44
C ARG A 243 23.97 56.16 -21.35
N ILE A 244 22.66 55.96 -21.16
CA ILE A 244 21.64 56.61 -22.00
C ILE A 244 21.47 58.07 -21.56
N PRO A 245 21.51 59.05 -22.48
CA PRO A 245 21.42 60.46 -22.14
C PRO A 245 20.08 60.81 -21.49
N VAL A 246 20.17 61.66 -20.46
CA VAL A 246 19.03 62.23 -19.73
C VAL A 246 19.04 63.73 -19.97
N LYS A 247 17.90 64.29 -20.37
CA LYS A 247 17.72 65.72 -20.64
C LYS A 247 16.65 66.27 -19.71
N ILE A 248 16.85 67.49 -19.22
CA ILE A 248 15.79 68.25 -18.53
C ILE A 248 15.18 69.17 -19.58
N LEU A 249 13.85 69.12 -19.74
CA LEU A 249 13.16 69.94 -20.71
C LEU A 249 13.26 71.43 -20.32
N ARG A 250 13.80 72.25 -21.22
CA ARG A 250 13.95 73.70 -21.08
C ARG A 250 13.07 74.43 -22.10
N LEU A 251 12.82 75.70 -21.85
CA LEU A 251 12.07 76.58 -22.75
C LEU A 251 12.83 76.72 -24.09
N GLY A 252 12.17 76.44 -25.23
CA GLY A 252 12.79 76.41 -26.57
C GLY A 252 13.26 75.03 -27.06
N ASP A 253 13.03 73.95 -26.31
CA ASP A 253 13.30 72.58 -26.78
C ASP A 253 12.20 72.11 -27.75
N LYS A 254 12.57 71.44 -28.86
CA LYS A 254 11.62 70.89 -29.85
C LYS A 254 10.59 69.92 -29.24
N GLU A 255 10.96 69.25 -28.15
CA GLU A 255 10.05 68.36 -27.41
C GLU A 255 9.00 69.11 -26.57
N ALA A 256 9.24 70.39 -26.27
CA ALA A 256 8.31 71.28 -25.56
C ALA A 256 7.46 72.14 -26.51
N GLU A 257 7.84 72.25 -27.79
CA GLU A 257 7.22 73.16 -28.77
C GLU A 257 6.59 72.48 -30.01
N GLY A 258 6.48 71.14 -30.07
CA GLY A 258 5.35 70.52 -30.79
C GLY A 258 5.60 69.50 -31.91
N GLU A 259 6.30 68.38 -31.67
CA GLU A 259 6.12 67.16 -32.52
C GLU A 259 5.98 65.83 -31.74
N VAL A 260 6.37 65.76 -30.46
CA VAL A 260 6.13 64.58 -29.59
C VAL A 260 5.70 65.09 -28.22
N GLU A 261 4.41 65.34 -28.04
CA GLU A 261 3.91 66.06 -26.86
C GLU A 261 3.69 65.17 -25.64
N CYS A 262 3.54 63.85 -25.80
CA CYS A 262 3.20 62.94 -24.70
C CYS A 262 4.18 61.77 -24.55
N CYS A 263 4.42 61.35 -23.31
CA CYS A 263 5.15 60.12 -23.02
C CYS A 263 4.27 58.90 -23.35
N ALA A 264 4.69 58.01 -24.25
CA ALA A 264 3.87 56.86 -24.65
C ALA A 264 3.72 55.76 -23.56
N VAL A 265 4.35 55.91 -22.39
CA VAL A 265 4.21 54.97 -21.26
C VAL A 265 3.12 55.41 -20.28
N CYS A 266 3.11 56.69 -19.87
CA CYS A 266 2.07 57.25 -18.97
C CYS A 266 0.97 58.02 -19.71
N ILE A 267 1.15 58.30 -21.02
CA ILE A 267 0.23 59.04 -21.89
C ILE A 267 0.07 60.52 -21.45
N GLU A 268 0.93 61.00 -20.55
CA GLU A 268 0.91 62.39 -20.07
C GLU A 268 1.77 63.31 -20.95
N PRO A 269 1.34 64.57 -21.14
CA PRO A 269 2.12 65.56 -21.87
C PRO A 269 3.39 65.95 -21.13
N PHE A 270 4.47 66.19 -21.86
CA PHE A 270 5.73 66.64 -21.31
C PHE A 270 5.63 68.08 -20.79
N ARG A 271 6.21 68.36 -19.62
CA ARG A 271 6.25 69.69 -19.01
C ARG A 271 7.67 70.21 -18.82
N LEU A 272 7.81 71.53 -18.81
CA LEU A 272 9.08 72.20 -18.54
C LEU A 272 9.62 71.79 -17.17
N GLY A 273 10.92 71.52 -17.10
CA GLY A 273 11.60 71.06 -15.89
C GLY A 273 11.53 69.55 -15.63
N GLU A 274 10.79 68.79 -16.44
CA GLU A 274 10.74 67.33 -16.31
C GLU A 274 11.98 66.65 -16.87
N VAL A 275 12.32 65.51 -16.26
CA VAL A 275 13.48 64.69 -16.61
C VAL A 275 13.06 63.62 -17.61
N VAL A 276 13.52 63.76 -18.84
CA VAL A 276 13.25 62.82 -19.93
C VAL A 276 14.49 62.03 -20.31
N ARG A 277 14.28 60.80 -20.77
CA ARG A 277 15.31 59.93 -21.31
C ARG A 277 15.10 59.79 -22.82
N LEU A 278 16.16 60.05 -23.58
CA LEU A 278 16.18 59.90 -25.03
C LEU A 278 16.87 58.57 -25.37
N LEU A 279 16.12 57.60 -25.87
CA LEU A 279 16.68 56.31 -26.29
C LEU A 279 17.50 56.46 -27.58
N PRO A 280 18.42 55.52 -27.88
CA PRO A 280 19.21 55.55 -29.11
C PRO A 280 18.39 55.48 -30.41
N CYS A 281 17.13 55.04 -30.35
CA CYS A 281 16.18 55.11 -31.47
C CYS A 281 15.50 56.48 -31.62
N LYS A 282 15.93 57.48 -30.85
CA LYS A 282 15.42 58.85 -30.80
C LYS A 282 14.00 59.00 -30.21
N HIS A 283 13.50 57.98 -29.53
CA HIS A 283 12.23 58.06 -28.81
C HIS A 283 12.43 58.62 -27.39
N THR A 284 11.56 59.54 -26.99
CA THR A 284 11.63 60.28 -25.72
C THR A 284 10.56 59.81 -24.75
N PHE A 285 10.92 59.62 -23.48
CA PHE A 285 10.00 59.23 -22.41
C PHE A 285 10.41 59.87 -21.09
N HIS A 286 9.51 59.98 -20.11
CA HIS A 286 9.92 60.32 -18.74
C HIS A 286 10.88 59.26 -18.21
N LYS A 287 11.94 59.71 -17.53
CA LYS A 287 12.93 58.81 -16.93
C LYS A 287 12.27 57.82 -15.95
N SER A 288 11.35 58.31 -15.10
CA SER A 288 10.60 57.50 -14.14
C SER A 288 9.72 56.43 -14.79
N CYS A 289 9.19 56.71 -15.98
CA CYS A 289 8.29 55.80 -16.69
C CYS A 289 9.05 54.73 -17.48
N VAL A 290 10.15 55.10 -18.13
CA VAL A 290 10.85 54.19 -19.05
C VAL A 290 11.93 53.34 -18.35
N ASP A 291 12.52 53.79 -17.25
CA ASP A 291 13.58 53.05 -16.56
C ASP A 291 13.11 51.67 -16.04
N PRO A 292 11.93 51.52 -15.39
CA PRO A 292 11.42 50.21 -14.99
C PRO A 292 11.20 49.27 -16.19
N TRP A 293 10.66 49.82 -17.29
CA TRP A 293 10.42 49.07 -18.51
C TRP A 293 11.71 48.53 -19.13
N LEU A 294 12.76 49.37 -19.19
CA LEU A 294 14.05 49.01 -19.76
C LEU A 294 14.83 48.02 -18.89
N LEU A 295 14.61 47.99 -17.58
CA LEU A 295 15.18 46.96 -16.70
C LEU A 295 14.59 45.57 -16.96
N GLU A 296 13.30 45.49 -17.29
CA GLU A 296 12.61 44.22 -17.51
C GLU A 296 12.73 43.74 -18.97
N GLN A 297 12.28 44.57 -19.90
CA GLN A 297 12.10 44.25 -21.33
C GLN A 297 13.29 44.65 -22.20
N ARG A 298 14.20 45.51 -21.71
CA ARG A 298 15.45 45.93 -22.39
C ARG A 298 15.25 46.48 -23.81
N SER A 299 14.03 46.88 -24.15
CA SER A 299 13.64 47.28 -25.49
C SER A 299 12.79 48.54 -25.46
N CYS A 300 12.86 49.35 -26.51
CA CYS A 300 12.03 50.54 -26.64
C CYS A 300 10.53 50.16 -26.68
N PRO A 301 9.66 50.79 -25.86
CA PRO A 301 8.22 50.55 -25.90
C PRO A 301 7.58 50.77 -27.28
N MET A 302 8.14 51.69 -28.09
CA MET A 302 7.54 52.07 -29.37
C MET A 302 8.08 51.28 -30.57
N CYS A 303 9.39 51.07 -30.67
CA CYS A 303 9.99 50.40 -31.84
C CYS A 303 10.63 49.03 -31.54
N LYS A 304 10.56 48.56 -30.29
CA LYS A 304 11.13 47.28 -29.83
C LYS A 304 12.65 47.13 -30.03
N MET A 305 13.36 48.22 -30.32
CA MET A 305 14.82 48.21 -30.46
C MET A 305 15.48 47.84 -29.12
N ASP A 306 16.33 46.82 -29.12
CA ASP A 306 17.07 46.34 -27.95
C ASP A 306 18.20 47.32 -27.60
N ILE A 307 18.13 47.90 -26.40
CA ILE A 307 19.10 48.88 -25.93
C ILE A 307 20.44 48.22 -25.58
N LEU A 308 20.43 46.98 -25.09
CA LEU A 308 21.66 46.28 -24.71
C LEU A 308 22.51 46.00 -25.93
N LYS A 309 21.88 45.58 -27.03
CA LYS A 309 22.55 45.37 -28.32
C LYS A 309 23.19 46.64 -28.86
N HIS A 310 22.52 47.79 -28.70
CA HIS A 310 23.05 49.09 -29.16
C HIS A 310 24.31 49.52 -28.37
N TYR A 311 24.35 49.27 -27.06
CA TYR A 311 25.51 49.61 -26.21
C TYR A 311 26.58 48.50 -26.13
N GLY A 312 26.50 47.48 -27.01
CA GLY A 312 27.48 46.38 -27.05
C GLY A 312 27.42 45.41 -25.85
N LEU A 313 26.37 45.47 -25.03
CA LEU A 313 26.18 44.62 -23.86
C LEU A 313 25.43 43.34 -24.25
N VAL A 314 26.01 42.55 -25.15
CA VAL A 314 25.38 41.31 -25.63
C VAL A 314 25.64 40.19 -24.62
N VAL A 315 24.59 39.77 -23.90
CA VAL A 315 24.64 38.54 -23.08
C VAL A 315 24.30 37.37 -24.00
N SER A 316 25.30 36.83 -24.70
CA SER A 316 25.06 35.66 -25.56
C SER A 316 24.94 34.40 -24.71
N CYS A 317 23.72 33.86 -24.65
CA CYS A 317 23.45 32.58 -23.98
C CYS A 317 23.59 31.47 -25.02
N TYR A 318 24.81 31.04 -25.35
CA TYR A 318 24.97 29.83 -26.15
C TYR A 318 24.70 28.61 -25.27
N TYR A 319 23.63 27.88 -25.59
CA TYR A 319 23.35 26.58 -24.99
C TYR A 319 24.29 25.55 -25.63
N THR A 320 25.52 25.43 -25.15
CA THR A 320 26.37 24.30 -25.51
C THR A 320 25.78 23.06 -24.84
N GLY A 321 25.28 22.11 -25.62
CA GLY A 321 24.63 20.87 -25.15
C GLY A 321 25.58 19.88 -24.48
N SER A 322 26.35 20.32 -23.49
CA SER A 322 27.20 19.49 -22.63
C SER A 322 27.01 19.96 -21.17
N GLN A 323 27.04 19.02 -20.24
CA GLN A 323 26.52 19.10 -18.87
C GLN A 323 27.19 20.12 -17.92
N GLU A 324 28.02 21.03 -18.42
CA GLU A 324 28.63 22.12 -17.65
C GLU A 324 28.36 23.46 -18.34
N SER A 325 27.33 24.18 -17.86
CA SER A 325 27.01 25.52 -18.32
C SER A 325 27.92 26.55 -17.63
N VAL A 326 29.17 26.65 -18.11
CA VAL A 326 30.02 27.81 -17.80
C VAL A 326 29.57 28.98 -18.68
N LEU A 327 28.87 29.95 -18.08
CA LEU A 327 28.50 31.22 -18.71
C LEU A 327 29.76 32.08 -18.92
N HIS A 328 30.33 32.05 -20.12
CA HIS A 328 31.40 32.97 -20.50
C HIS A 328 30.79 34.33 -20.89
N MET A 329 31.25 35.40 -20.24
CA MET A 329 30.89 36.77 -20.56
C MET A 329 32.03 37.31 -21.42
N GLU A 330 31.81 37.46 -22.72
CA GLU A 330 32.76 38.18 -23.56
C GLU A 330 32.31 39.64 -23.61
N GLU A 331 33.02 40.51 -22.88
CA GLU A 331 32.90 41.94 -23.03
C GLU A 331 33.52 42.31 -24.37
N VAL A 332 32.75 42.18 -25.45
CA VAL A 332 33.16 42.64 -26.78
C VAL A 332 33.11 44.17 -26.74
N LEU A 333 34.18 44.77 -26.26
CA LEU A 333 34.43 46.20 -26.36
C LEU A 333 34.78 46.50 -27.82
N GLN A 334 33.78 46.45 -28.69
CA GLN A 334 33.96 46.91 -30.06
C GLN A 334 34.06 48.44 -30.04
N PRO A 335 35.17 49.03 -30.50
CA PRO A 335 35.26 50.47 -30.63
C PRO A 335 34.27 50.90 -31.70
N HIS A 336 33.25 51.66 -31.31
CA HIS A 336 32.37 52.31 -32.27
C HIS A 336 33.21 53.26 -33.13
N ARG A 337 33.42 52.89 -34.40
CA ARG A 337 33.78 53.83 -35.44
C ARG A 337 32.53 54.70 -35.70
N PRO A 338 32.63 56.04 -35.67
CA PRO A 338 31.51 56.87 -36.12
C PRO A 338 31.32 56.61 -37.62
N LEU A 339 30.09 56.28 -38.01
CA LEU A 339 29.69 56.29 -39.42
C LEU A 339 29.03 57.64 -39.74
N PRO A 340 29.24 58.13 -40.98
CA PRO A 340 29.33 59.55 -41.33
C PRO A 340 28.03 60.36 -41.21
#